data_AF-A0A0N0T9F8-F1
#
_entry.id   AF-A0A0N0T9F8-F1
#
_cell.length_a   1.000
_cell.length_b   1.000
_cell.length_c   1.000
_cell.angle_alpha   90.00
_cell.angle_beta   90.00
_cell.angle_gamma   90.00
#
_symmetry.space_group_name_H-M   'P 1'
#
loop_
_entity.id
_entity.type
_entity.pdbx_description
1 polymer ?
#
loop_
_entity_poly.entity_id
_entity_poly.type
_entity_poly.pdbx_seq_one_letter_code
_entity_poly.pdbx_strand_id
1 'polypeptide(L)'
;MRAFDVWVGGGWGVDALVGRQTRPHGDLDLMHREEQEPAVVEALAAAGFAETVSWRPVRFVVRDPRGREIDLHPLRFAADGSATQASLTPGEPFRYPADCFVTGTIGGRAVPCLSAAQQVYFHRGYPPRAQDLHDMAQLRAAFGIETHFR
;
A
#
# COMPACT_ATOMS: atom_id res chain seq x y z
N MET A 1 3.54 22.90 -0.56
CA MET A 1 2.56 21.98 0.06
C MET A 1 2.51 20.72 -0.77
N ARG A 2 2.52 19.54 -0.15
CA ARG A 2 2.01 18.33 -0.82
C ARG A 2 0.48 18.46 -0.85
N ALA A 3 -0.15 18.14 -1.98
CA ALA A 3 -1.60 18.28 -2.13
C ALA A 3 -2.39 17.26 -1.29
N PHE A 4 -1.79 16.10 -1.02
CA PHE A 4 -2.34 15.01 -0.22
C PHE A 4 -1.19 14.08 0.24
N ASP A 5 -1.45 13.31 1.29
CA ASP A 5 -0.55 12.31 1.83
C ASP A 5 -0.94 10.91 1.33
N VAL A 6 0.03 10.25 0.70
CA VAL A 6 -0.08 8.87 0.21
C VAL A 6 1.15 8.07 0.60
N TRP A 7 0.93 6.79 0.87
CA TRP A 7 1.99 5.82 1.15
C TRP A 7 1.87 4.65 0.18
N VAL A 8 3.00 4.09 -0.22
CA VAL A 8 3.06 2.92 -1.10
C VAL A 8 3.02 1.63 -0.26
N GLY A 9 2.12 0.72 -0.62
CA GLY A 9 1.98 -0.61 -0.04
C GLY A 9 2.33 -1.72 -1.03
N GLY A 10 2.03 -2.97 -0.66
CA GLY A 10 2.14 -4.12 -1.56
C GLY A 10 3.52 -4.31 -2.18
N GLY A 11 3.55 -4.85 -3.40
CA GLY A 11 4.80 -5.21 -4.09
C GLY A 11 5.72 -4.02 -4.34
N TRP A 12 5.16 -2.89 -4.81
CA TRP A 12 5.95 -1.65 -4.96
C TRP A 12 6.46 -1.11 -3.64
N GLY A 13 5.73 -1.30 -2.54
CA GLY A 13 6.18 -0.91 -1.21
C GLY A 13 7.34 -1.78 -0.71
N VAL A 14 7.33 -3.08 -1.02
CA VAL A 14 8.47 -3.96 -0.76
C VAL A 14 9.69 -3.53 -1.56
N ASP A 15 9.53 -3.27 -2.85
CA ASP A 15 10.62 -2.79 -3.70
C ASP A 15 11.12 -1.39 -3.30
N ALA A 16 10.23 -0.53 -2.77
CA ALA A 16 10.61 0.76 -2.21
C ALA A 16 11.53 0.57 -0.98
N LEU A 17 11.21 -0.36 -0.10
CA LEU A 17 12.04 -0.67 1.07
C LEU A 17 13.39 -1.28 0.67
N VAL A 18 13.41 -2.16 -0.33
CA VAL A 18 14.63 -2.79 -0.85
C VAL A 18 15.48 -1.81 -1.68
N GLY A 19 14.86 -0.75 -2.22
CA GLY A 19 15.53 0.30 -3.01
C GLY A 19 15.78 -0.05 -4.47
N ARG A 20 15.23 -1.16 -4.97
CA ARG A 20 15.32 -1.59 -6.37
C ARG A 20 14.09 -2.41 -6.75
N GLN A 21 13.74 -2.41 -8.03
CA GLN A 21 12.68 -3.27 -8.52
C GLN A 21 13.13 -4.74 -8.51
N THR A 22 12.38 -5.62 -7.86
CA THR A 22 12.73 -7.04 -7.66
C THR A 22 11.95 -7.97 -8.59
N ARG A 23 10.80 -7.51 -9.10
CA ARG A 23 9.93 -8.21 -10.05
C ARG A 23 9.02 -7.22 -10.82
N PRO A 24 8.34 -7.64 -11.89
CA PRO A 24 7.22 -6.90 -12.45
C PRO A 24 6.07 -6.78 -11.42
N HIS A 25 5.35 -5.64 -11.47
CA HIS A 25 4.15 -5.37 -10.65
C HIS A 25 2.96 -5.11 -11.57
N GLY A 26 1.80 -5.69 -11.24
CA GLY A 26 0.56 -5.51 -12.01
C GLY A 26 -0.24 -4.28 -11.59
N ASP A 27 -0.07 -3.86 -10.34
CA ASP A 27 -0.82 -2.83 -9.64
C ASP A 27 0.12 -1.95 -8.80
N LEU A 28 -0.44 -0.86 -8.25
CA LEU A 28 0.18 -0.02 -7.23
C LEU A 28 -0.82 0.17 -6.08
N ASP A 29 -0.50 -0.36 -4.90
CA ASP A 29 -1.27 -0.12 -3.69
C ASP A 29 -0.90 1.23 -3.07
N LEU A 30 -1.89 2.10 -2.89
CA LEU A 30 -1.76 3.38 -2.23
C LEU A 30 -2.69 3.47 -1.02
N MET A 31 -2.11 3.72 0.14
CA MET A 31 -2.88 4.17 1.29
C MET A 31 -2.97 5.69 1.25
N HIS A 32 -4.15 6.23 1.51
CA HIS A 32 -4.40 7.67 1.57
C HIS A 32 -5.26 8.01 2.78
N ARG A 33 -5.18 9.27 3.21
CA ARG A 33 -6.10 9.82 4.22
C ARG A 33 -7.51 9.87 3.66
N GLU A 34 -8.49 9.27 4.34
CA GLU A 34 -9.88 9.24 3.84
C GLU A 34 -10.45 10.65 3.63
N GLU A 35 -10.06 11.61 4.48
CA GLU A 35 -10.48 13.00 4.40
C GLU A 35 -9.90 13.75 3.18
N GLN A 36 -8.88 13.19 2.53
CA GLN A 36 -8.24 13.73 1.33
C GLN A 36 -8.65 12.98 0.05
N GLU A 37 -9.53 11.97 0.15
CA GLU A 37 -9.90 11.12 -0.97
C GLU A 37 -10.38 11.89 -2.21
N PRO A 38 -11.23 12.92 -2.11
CA PRO A 38 -11.66 13.69 -3.29
C PRO A 38 -10.48 14.28 -4.07
N ALA A 39 -9.46 14.82 -3.38
CA ALA A 39 -8.28 15.41 -4.01
C ALA A 39 -7.36 14.36 -4.65
N VAL A 40 -7.24 13.18 -4.01
CA VAL A 40 -6.49 12.04 -4.58
C VAL A 40 -7.17 11.54 -5.86
N VAL A 41 -8.49 11.36 -5.83
CA VAL A 41 -9.27 10.90 -6.98
C VAL A 41 -9.22 11.93 -8.11
N GLU A 42 -9.35 13.22 -7.82
CA GLU A 42 -9.24 14.28 -8.83
C GLU A 42 -7.87 14.29 -9.51
N ALA A 43 -6.79 14.17 -8.73
CA ALA A 43 -5.43 14.12 -9.27
C ALA A 43 -5.20 12.89 -10.17
N LEU A 44 -5.74 11.73 -9.78
CA LEU A 44 -5.66 10.50 -10.58
C LEU A 44 -6.54 10.60 -11.85
N ALA A 45 -7.72 11.21 -11.76
CA ALA A 45 -8.57 11.49 -12.92
C ALA A 45 -7.88 12.42 -13.92
N ALA A 46 -7.22 13.47 -13.44
CA ALA A 46 -6.41 14.36 -14.28
C ALA A 46 -5.23 13.63 -14.95
N ALA A 47 -4.73 12.54 -14.33
CA ALA A 47 -3.73 11.66 -14.90
C ALA A 47 -4.30 10.56 -15.82
N GLY A 48 -5.61 10.54 -16.04
CA GLY A 48 -6.31 9.61 -16.95
C GLY A 48 -6.78 8.30 -16.30
N PHE A 49 -6.76 8.19 -14.98
CA PHE A 49 -7.32 7.04 -14.28
C PHE A 49 -8.82 7.22 -14.03
N ALA A 50 -9.59 6.16 -14.16
CA ALA A 50 -11.01 6.13 -13.82
C ALA A 50 -11.30 4.99 -12.85
N GLU A 51 -12.25 5.20 -11.94
CA GLU A 51 -12.72 4.14 -11.04
C GLU A 51 -13.33 2.97 -11.81
N THR A 52 -12.95 1.75 -11.43
CA THR A 52 -13.44 0.52 -12.07
C THR A 52 -14.07 -0.46 -11.09
N VAL A 53 -13.64 -0.46 -9.83
CA VAL A 53 -14.18 -1.33 -8.77
C VAL A 53 -14.25 -0.53 -7.48
N SER A 54 -15.33 -0.66 -6.72
CA SER A 54 -15.56 0.13 -5.51
C SER A 54 -16.08 -0.73 -4.37
N TRP A 55 -15.34 -0.78 -3.27
CA TRP A 55 -15.69 -1.45 -2.00
C TRP A 55 -15.55 -0.47 -0.83
N ARG A 56 -15.73 0.83 -1.08
CA ARG A 56 -15.56 1.84 -0.04
C ARG A 56 -16.47 1.57 1.17
N PRO A 57 -15.99 1.85 2.40
CA PRO A 57 -14.70 2.49 2.73
C PRO A 57 -13.50 1.52 2.82
N VAL A 58 -13.64 0.25 2.44
CA VAL A 58 -12.55 -0.74 2.56
C VAL A 58 -11.44 -0.46 1.56
N ARG A 59 -11.76 -0.43 0.26
CA ARG A 59 -10.82 -0.09 -0.82
C ARG A 59 -11.57 0.20 -2.12
N PHE A 60 -10.88 0.74 -3.11
CA PHE A 60 -11.39 0.84 -4.48
C PHE A 60 -10.23 0.82 -5.48
N VAL A 61 -10.54 0.60 -6.74
CA VAL A 61 -9.56 0.45 -7.82
C VAL A 61 -9.82 1.48 -8.89
N VAL A 62 -8.76 2.17 -9.31
CA VAL A 62 -8.76 3.00 -10.51
C VAL A 62 -7.84 2.41 -11.58
N ARG A 63 -8.21 2.53 -12.85
CA ARG A 63 -7.41 2.08 -13.98
C ARG A 63 -7.33 3.14 -15.07
N ASP A 64 -6.20 3.19 -15.76
CA ASP A 64 -6.07 4.01 -16.97
C ASP A 64 -6.41 3.22 -18.25
N PRO A 65 -6.56 3.87 -19.42
CA PRO A 65 -6.83 3.18 -20.69
C PRO A 65 -5.76 2.20 -21.15
N ARG A 66 -4.56 2.22 -20.55
CA ARG A 66 -3.46 1.29 -20.83
C ARG A 66 -3.48 0.07 -19.90
N GLY A 67 -4.46 -0.01 -18.99
CA GLY A 67 -4.61 -1.11 -18.04
C GLY A 67 -3.71 -1.01 -16.81
N ARG A 68 -3.07 0.14 -16.55
CA ARG A 68 -2.33 0.35 -15.29
C ARG A 68 -3.35 0.50 -14.16
N GLU A 69 -3.12 -0.20 -13.06
CA GLU A 69 -4.04 -0.32 -11.94
C GLU A 69 -3.47 0.32 -10.67
N ILE A 70 -4.33 1.01 -9.91
CA ILE A 70 -4.01 1.54 -8.59
C ILE A 70 -5.12 1.11 -7.63
N ASP A 71 -4.76 0.33 -6.61
CA ASP A 71 -5.61 0.00 -5.47
C ASP A 71 -5.48 1.10 -4.42
N LEU A 72 -6.60 1.71 -4.05
CA LEU A 72 -6.66 2.80 -3.07
C LEU A 72 -7.29 2.32 -1.77
N HIS A 73 -6.59 2.60 -0.67
CA HIS A 73 -6.88 2.14 0.68
C HIS A 73 -7.11 3.35 1.61
N PRO A 74 -8.38 3.72 1.88
CA PRO A 74 -8.70 4.85 2.74
C PRO A 74 -8.31 4.58 4.21
N LEU A 75 -7.57 5.49 4.81
CA LEU A 75 -7.12 5.44 6.19
C LEU A 75 -7.75 6.53 7.05
N ARG A 76 -8.22 6.14 8.24
CA ARG A 76 -8.57 7.05 9.34
C ARG A 76 -7.40 7.16 10.30
N PHE A 77 -6.79 8.34 10.39
CA PHE A 77 -5.71 8.59 11.33
C PHE A 77 -6.22 9.03 12.70
N ALA A 78 -5.56 8.55 13.74
CA ALA A 78 -5.69 9.04 15.11
C ALA A 78 -4.66 10.14 15.40
N ALA A 79 -4.84 10.85 16.52
CA ALA A 79 -3.96 11.94 16.92
C ALA A 79 -2.52 11.49 17.24
N ASP A 80 -2.32 10.22 17.58
CA ASP A 80 -1.00 9.62 17.85
C ASP A 80 -0.24 9.22 16.57
N GLY A 81 -0.83 9.44 15.39
CA GLY A 81 -0.25 9.08 14.09
C GLY A 81 -0.52 7.65 13.66
N SER A 82 -1.15 6.82 14.49
CA SER A 82 -1.67 5.52 14.06
C SER A 82 -2.87 5.69 13.14
N ALA A 83 -3.21 4.65 12.38
CA ALA A 83 -4.38 4.66 11.51
C ALA A 83 -5.14 3.34 11.50
N THR A 84 -6.37 3.40 11.00
CA THR A 84 -7.20 2.23 10.73
C THR A 84 -7.78 2.29 9.33
N GLN A 85 -7.84 1.14 8.66
CA GLN A 85 -8.60 0.95 7.42
C GLN A 85 -9.82 0.07 7.73
N ALA A 86 -10.97 0.38 7.15
CA ALA A 86 -12.12 -0.51 7.22
C ALA A 86 -11.80 -1.88 6.61
N SER A 87 -12.43 -2.93 7.11
CA SER A 87 -12.37 -4.28 6.52
C SER A 87 -13.78 -4.76 6.16
N LEU A 88 -13.86 -5.89 5.47
CA LEU A 88 -15.13 -6.54 5.17
C LEU A 88 -15.76 -7.20 6.42
N THR A 89 -15.00 -7.32 7.51
CA THR A 89 -15.48 -7.89 8.77
C THR A 89 -15.84 -6.74 9.73
N PRO A 90 -17.14 -6.55 10.06
CA PRO A 90 -17.56 -5.49 10.97
C PRO A 90 -16.86 -5.55 12.32
N GLY A 91 -16.33 -4.41 12.77
CA GLY A 91 -15.64 -4.31 14.07
C GLY A 91 -14.17 -4.76 14.06
N GLU A 92 -13.65 -5.25 12.93
CA GLU A 92 -12.27 -5.74 12.80
C GLU A 92 -11.48 -4.92 11.76
N PRO A 93 -11.18 -3.65 12.02
CA PRO A 93 -10.41 -2.85 11.07
C PRO A 93 -8.96 -3.34 10.97
N PHE A 94 -8.34 -3.13 9.81
CA PHE A 94 -6.90 -3.24 9.69
C PHE A 94 -6.23 -2.09 10.45
N ARG A 95 -5.17 -2.41 11.20
CA ARG A 95 -4.47 -1.45 12.06
C ARG A 95 -3.10 -1.12 11.48
N TYR A 96 -2.75 0.16 11.58
CA TYR A 96 -1.50 0.75 11.11
C TYR A 96 -0.88 1.50 12.30
N PRO A 97 0.10 0.92 13.00
CA PRO A 97 0.85 1.63 14.01
C PRO A 97 1.54 2.88 13.44
N ALA A 98 1.75 3.92 14.24
CA ALA A 98 2.34 5.18 13.73
C ALA A 98 3.73 4.99 13.09
N ASP A 99 4.52 4.04 13.60
CA ASP A 99 5.85 3.70 13.09
C ASP A 99 5.82 2.86 11.80
N CYS A 100 4.64 2.46 11.32
CA CYS A 100 4.53 1.75 10.04
C CYS A 100 4.65 2.68 8.83
N PHE A 101 4.55 3.98 9.02
CA PHE A 101 4.67 4.97 7.94
C PHE A 101 6.12 5.43 7.83
N VAL A 102 6.86 4.83 6.89
CA VAL A 102 8.29 5.06 6.71
C VAL A 102 8.59 5.64 5.32
N THR A 103 9.87 5.76 4.96
CA THR A 103 10.31 6.20 3.63
C THR A 103 11.16 5.11 2.97
N GLY A 104 10.84 4.80 1.73
CA GLY A 104 11.63 3.95 0.83
C GLY A 104 12.07 4.71 -0.41
N THR A 105 12.56 4.00 -1.42
CA THR A 105 13.04 4.58 -2.69
C THR A 105 12.55 3.78 -3.90
N ILE A 106 11.90 4.45 -4.85
CA ILE A 106 11.55 3.88 -6.16
C ILE A 106 12.28 4.67 -7.25
N GLY A 107 13.08 3.99 -8.08
CA GLY A 107 13.82 4.64 -9.18
C GLY A 107 14.72 5.80 -8.72
N GLY A 108 15.33 5.69 -7.53
CA GLY A 108 16.16 6.76 -6.93
C GLY A 108 15.36 7.90 -6.28
N ARG A 109 14.02 7.87 -6.32
CA ARG A 109 13.16 8.86 -5.67
C ARG A 109 12.66 8.35 -4.32
N ALA A 110 12.88 9.14 -3.27
CA ALA A 110 12.31 8.89 -1.95
C ALA A 110 10.77 8.97 -1.99
N VAL A 111 10.10 7.93 -1.47
CA VAL A 111 8.63 7.81 -1.42
C VAL A 111 8.18 7.38 -0.01
N PRO A 112 7.07 7.92 0.52
CA PRO A 112 6.45 7.35 1.71
C PRO A 112 5.93 5.94 1.42
N CYS A 113 6.17 4.98 2.30
CA CYS A 113 5.71 3.61 2.14
C CYS A 113 5.44 2.93 3.49
N LEU A 114 4.83 1.76 3.46
CA LEU A 114 4.68 0.94 4.66
C LEU A 114 6.02 0.33 5.09
N SER A 115 6.17 0.14 6.39
CA SER A 115 7.32 -0.55 6.97
C SER A 115 7.35 -2.04 6.62
N ALA A 116 8.53 -2.64 6.71
CA ALA A 116 8.68 -4.08 6.46
C ALA A 116 7.80 -4.91 7.42
N ALA A 117 7.69 -4.52 8.68
CA ALA A 117 6.83 -5.19 9.66
C ALA A 117 5.34 -5.14 9.25
N GLN A 118 4.87 -3.99 8.74
CA GLN A 118 3.49 -3.85 8.30
C GLN A 118 3.21 -4.63 7.00
N GLN A 119 4.17 -4.67 6.08
CA GLN A 119 4.09 -5.50 4.87
C GLN A 119 3.93 -6.98 5.25
N VAL A 120 4.74 -7.49 6.18
CA VAL A 120 4.61 -8.87 6.70
C VAL A 120 3.26 -9.06 7.39
N TYR A 121 2.83 -8.11 8.22
CA TYR A 121 1.54 -8.14 8.90
C TYR A 121 0.36 -8.23 7.93
N PHE A 122 0.44 -7.73 6.69
CA PHE A 122 -0.65 -7.90 5.72
C PHE A 122 -0.61 -9.22 4.96
N HIS A 123 0.51 -9.94 4.99
CA HIS A 123 0.67 -11.23 4.32
C HIS A 123 0.32 -12.40 5.24
N ARG A 124 -0.91 -12.42 5.76
CA ARG A 124 -1.41 -13.46 6.67
C ARG A 124 -2.90 -13.70 6.47
N GLY A 125 -3.34 -14.90 6.82
CA GLY A 125 -4.75 -15.31 6.71
C GLY A 125 -5.16 -15.78 5.32
N TYR A 126 -4.21 -15.94 4.38
CA TYR A 126 -4.47 -16.53 3.06
C TYR A 126 -3.28 -17.38 2.57
N PRO A 127 -3.51 -18.37 1.68
CA PRO A 127 -2.43 -19.12 1.03
C PRO A 127 -1.58 -18.19 0.13
N PRO A 128 -0.25 -18.17 0.29
CA PRO A 128 0.60 -17.24 -0.46
C PRO A 128 0.69 -17.64 -1.94
N ARG A 129 0.77 -16.64 -2.79
CA ARG A 129 1.13 -16.77 -4.21
C ARG A 129 2.65 -16.72 -4.37
N ALA A 130 3.13 -17.04 -5.57
CA ALA A 130 4.57 -16.96 -5.89
C ALA A 130 5.17 -15.57 -5.66
N GLN A 131 4.44 -14.50 -6.00
CA GLN A 131 4.88 -13.13 -5.75
C GLN A 131 4.95 -12.81 -4.25
N ASP A 132 4.02 -13.33 -3.46
CA ASP A 132 3.99 -13.11 -2.01
C ASP A 132 5.21 -13.79 -1.36
N LEU A 133 5.54 -15.02 -1.78
CA LEU A 133 6.76 -15.74 -1.35
C LEU A 133 8.03 -14.98 -1.70
N HIS A 134 8.11 -14.46 -2.92
CA HIS A 134 9.23 -13.64 -3.38
C HIS A 134 9.39 -12.37 -2.55
N ASP A 135 8.29 -11.63 -2.34
CA ASP A 135 8.29 -10.38 -1.58
C ASP A 135 8.73 -10.62 -0.13
N MET A 136 8.23 -11.68 0.51
CA MET A 136 8.67 -12.07 1.85
C MET A 136 10.15 -12.45 1.88
N ALA A 137 10.66 -13.16 0.86
CA ALA A 137 12.09 -13.48 0.77
C ALA A 137 12.96 -12.21 0.65
N GLN A 138 12.52 -11.20 -0.09
CA GLN A 138 13.22 -9.91 -0.18
C GLN A 138 13.27 -9.21 1.18
N LEU A 139 12.14 -9.16 1.90
CA LEU A 139 12.09 -8.53 3.24
C LEU A 139 12.99 -9.26 4.25
N ARG A 140 13.00 -10.61 4.25
CA ARG A 140 13.92 -11.40 5.08
C ARG A 140 15.38 -11.04 4.79
N ALA A 141 15.75 -11.01 3.51
CA ALA A 141 17.13 -10.75 3.10
C ALA A 141 17.59 -9.32 3.44
N ALA A 142 16.72 -8.33 3.27
CA ALA A 142 17.06 -6.93 3.47
C ALA A 142 17.03 -6.49 4.95
N PHE A 143 16.10 -7.05 5.75
CA PHE A 143 15.84 -6.57 7.11
C PHE A 143 16.05 -7.60 8.21
N GLY A 144 16.33 -8.87 7.87
CA GLY A 144 16.51 -9.94 8.86
C GLY A 144 15.24 -10.26 9.67
N ILE A 145 14.06 -9.91 9.16
CA ILE A 145 12.78 -10.12 9.85
C ILE A 145 12.21 -11.50 9.58
N GLU A 146 11.41 -12.03 10.50
CA GLU A 146 10.62 -13.24 10.27
C GLU A 146 9.36 -12.93 9.44
N THR A 147 8.92 -13.93 8.66
CA THR A 147 7.72 -13.84 7.82
C THR A 147 6.87 -15.09 7.97
N HIS A 148 5.58 -14.99 7.68
CA HIS A 148 4.59 -16.05 7.95
C HIS A 148 4.79 -17.33 7.11
N PHE A 149 5.40 -17.22 5.93
CA PHE A 149 5.67 -18.34 5.04
C PHE A 149 7.09 -18.21 4.44
N ARG A 150 7.67 -19.34 4.05
CA ARG A 150 9.05 -19.43 3.56
C ARG A 150 9.09 -19.76 2.08
#